data_AF-W2IZS6-F1
#
_entry.id   AF-W2IZS6-F1
#
_cell.length_a   1.000
_cell.length_b   1.000
_cell.length_c   1.000
_cell.angle_alpha   90.00
_cell.angle_beta   90.00
_cell.angle_gamma   90.00
#
_symmetry.space_group_name_H-M   'P 1'
#
loop_
_entity.id
_entity.type
_entity.pdbx_description
1 polymer ?
#
loop_
_entity_poly.entity_id
_entity_poly.type
_entity_poly.pdbx_seq_one_letter_code
_entity_poly.pdbx_strand_id
1 'polypeptide(L)'
;ESASGIPTYAEDYVENLWVYDGTEYGFFSLTASEDWLKLQYHTADDSWSYAESFNSTSIGGVATKHCWYVPNDGTYGQDCTSSSSSSSILSRKM
;
A
#
# COMPACT_ATOMS: atom_id res chain seq x y z
N GLU A 1 -10.78 12.10 18.03
CA GLU A 1 -10.49 11.67 16.65
C GLU A 1 -9.09 11.06 16.58
N SER A 2 -8.98 9.77 16.27
CA SER A 2 -7.69 9.21 15.83
C SER A 2 -7.34 9.85 14.50
N ALA A 3 -6.07 10.18 14.24
CA ALA A 3 -5.64 10.87 13.01
C ALA A 3 -5.98 10.10 11.71
N SER A 4 -6.31 8.81 11.83
CA SER A 4 -6.59 7.88 10.72
C SER A 4 -8.02 7.31 10.73
N GLY A 5 -8.91 7.81 11.59
CA GLY A 5 -10.31 7.37 11.62
C GLY A 5 -11.14 7.98 10.49
N ILE A 6 -12.15 7.23 10.00
CA ILE A 6 -13.17 7.80 9.11
C ILE A 6 -14.05 8.74 9.95
N PRO A 7 -14.24 10.01 9.57
CA PRO A 7 -15.12 10.91 10.32
C PRO A 7 -16.59 10.52 10.13
N THR A 8 -17.42 10.78 11.14
CA THR A 8 -18.84 10.35 11.17
C THR A 8 -19.66 10.78 9.96
N TYR A 9 -19.39 11.96 9.40
CA TYR A 9 -20.10 12.44 8.20
C TYR A 9 -19.74 11.66 6.92
N ALA A 10 -18.65 10.89 6.93
CA ALA A 10 -18.14 10.14 5.79
C ALA A 10 -18.42 8.62 5.90
N GLU A 11 -18.91 8.13 7.04
CA GLU A 11 -19.08 6.69 7.31
C GLU A 11 -19.94 5.97 6.26
N ASP A 12 -20.97 6.63 5.72
CA ASP A 12 -21.84 6.05 4.69
C ASP A 12 -21.25 6.14 3.27
N TYR A 13 -20.13 6.84 3.08
CA TYR A 13 -19.55 7.15 1.78
C TYR A 13 -18.19 6.49 1.51
N VAL A 14 -17.48 6.08 2.55
CA VAL A 14 -16.14 5.48 2.42
C VAL A 14 -16.03 4.18 3.19
N GLU A 15 -15.32 3.23 2.60
CA GLU A 15 -14.96 1.97 3.24
C GLU A 15 -13.47 2.01 3.62
N ASN A 16 -13.14 1.62 4.85
CA ASN A 16 -11.74 1.46 5.25
C ASN A 16 -11.19 0.14 4.71
N LEU A 17 -10.59 0.19 3.51
CA LEU A 17 -9.96 -0.98 2.90
C LEU A 17 -8.63 -1.33 3.58
N TRP A 18 -7.89 -0.31 3.98
CA TRP A 18 -6.62 -0.46 4.66
C TRP A 18 -6.28 0.81 5.45
N VAL A 19 -5.77 0.61 6.65
CA VAL A 19 -5.22 1.67 7.49
C VAL A 19 -3.95 1.18 8.14
N TYR A 20 -3.01 2.09 8.27
CA TYR A 20 -1.80 1.84 9.02
C TYR A 20 -2.07 1.88 10.54
N ASP A 21 -1.46 0.99 11.34
CA ASP A 21 -1.76 0.84 12.78
C ASP A 21 -1.14 1.93 13.69
N GLY A 22 -0.31 2.81 13.12
CA GLY A 22 0.25 3.99 13.80
C GLY A 22 1.57 3.78 14.54
N THR A 23 2.22 2.62 14.41
CA THR A 23 3.45 2.25 15.13
C THR A 23 4.79 2.53 14.42
N GLU A 24 4.77 3.03 13.19
CA GLU A 24 5.89 3.08 12.24
C GLU A 24 5.77 4.30 11.32
N TYR A 25 6.90 4.73 10.78
CA TYR A 25 6.97 5.78 9.76
C TYR A 25 7.08 5.15 8.37
N GLY A 26 6.43 5.75 7.38
CA GLY A 26 6.47 5.24 6.02
C GLY A 26 6.19 6.30 4.96
N PHE A 27 6.24 5.88 3.70
CA PHE A 27 5.99 6.72 2.54
C PHE A 27 5.21 5.96 1.46
N PHE A 28 4.45 6.69 0.67
CA PHE A 28 3.75 6.13 -0.49
C PHE A 28 4.59 6.28 -1.76
N SER A 29 4.71 5.21 -2.53
CA SER A 29 5.15 5.28 -3.92
C SER A 29 3.95 5.19 -4.84
N LEU A 30 3.91 6.04 -5.87
CA LEU A 30 2.87 6.04 -6.89
C LEU A 30 3.49 5.74 -8.24
N THR A 31 2.87 4.83 -9.00
CA THR A 31 3.23 4.55 -10.39
C THR A 31 1.96 4.59 -11.22
N ALA A 32 1.90 5.48 -12.21
CA ALA A 32 0.72 5.67 -13.04
C ALA A 32 0.93 5.13 -14.46
N SER A 33 -0.14 4.65 -15.07
CA SER A 33 -0.32 4.41 -16.51
C SER A 33 -1.62 5.08 -16.97
N GLU A 34 -1.97 4.92 -18.25
CA GLU A 34 -3.28 5.35 -18.77
C GLU A 34 -4.45 4.59 -18.13
N ASP A 35 -4.21 3.36 -17.71
CA ASP A 35 -5.25 2.43 -17.23
C ASP A 35 -5.33 2.34 -15.70
N TRP A 36 -4.22 2.58 -14.99
CA TRP A 36 -4.16 2.38 -13.54
C TRP A 36 -3.17 3.29 -12.81
N LEU A 37 -3.52 3.62 -11.58
CA LEU A 37 -2.60 4.09 -10.56
C LEU A 37 -2.26 2.92 -9.62
N LYS A 38 -0.99 2.53 -9.56
CA LYS A 38 -0.46 1.64 -8.54
C LYS A 38 0.03 2.45 -7.36
N LEU A 39 -0.56 2.23 -6.18
CA LEU A 39 -0.16 2.80 -4.91
C LEU A 39 0.51 1.72 -4.06
N GLN A 40 1.61 2.05 -3.41
CA GLN A 40 2.27 1.19 -2.44
C GLN A 40 2.67 1.97 -1.20
N TYR A 41 2.43 1.42 -0.02
CA TYR A 41 2.96 1.93 1.23
C TYR A 41 4.22 1.16 1.62
N HIS A 42 5.29 1.91 1.91
CA HIS A 42 6.61 1.42 2.25
C HIS A 42 7.03 1.90 3.63
N THR A 43 7.75 1.04 4.34
CA THR A 43 8.34 1.32 5.66
C THR A 43 9.67 0.59 5.83
N ALA A 44 10.32 0.76 6.97
CA ALA A 44 11.50 0.01 7.37
C ALA A 44 11.19 -1.49 7.44
N ASP A 45 12.11 -2.32 6.97
CA ASP A 45 12.02 -3.76 7.22
C ASP A 45 12.51 -4.13 8.63
N ASP A 46 12.37 -5.41 8.96
CA ASP A 46 12.71 -5.94 10.29
C ASP A 46 14.23 -6.00 10.55
N SER A 47 15.08 -5.60 9.58
CA SER A 47 16.54 -5.58 9.74
C SER A 47 17.07 -4.26 10.31
N TRP A 48 16.22 -3.24 10.42
CA TRP A 48 16.58 -1.98 11.06
C TRP A 48 16.73 -2.13 12.58
N SER A 49 17.75 -1.47 13.13
CA SER A 49 17.79 -1.17 14.57
C SER A 49 18.17 0.28 14.77
N TYR A 50 17.32 1.02 15.50
CA TYR A 50 17.52 2.45 15.74
C TYR A 50 18.20 2.67 17.09
N ALA A 51 19.31 3.42 17.07
CA ALA A 51 20.03 3.85 18.26
C ALA A 51 20.10 5.38 18.33
N GLU A 52 20.49 5.92 19.48
CA GLU A 52 20.62 7.38 19.67
C GLU A 52 21.65 8.02 18.73
N SER A 53 22.69 7.26 18.34
CA SER A 53 23.70 7.71 17.40
C SER A 53 23.58 6.96 16.08
N PHE A 54 23.79 7.69 14.97
CA PHE A 54 23.74 7.10 13.63
C PHE A 54 24.75 5.95 13.46
N ASN A 55 25.93 6.05 14.08
CA ASN A 55 26.96 5.01 14.02
C ASN A 55 26.57 3.71 14.74
N SER A 56 25.57 3.76 15.62
CA SER A 56 25.06 2.60 16.36
C SER A 56 23.73 2.08 15.79
N THR A 57 23.18 2.74 14.77
CA THR A 57 21.98 2.30 14.05
C THR A 57 22.39 1.27 13.00
N SER A 58 21.67 0.14 12.94
CA SER A 58 21.84 -0.81 11.84
C SER A 58 20.91 -0.45 10.69
N ILE A 59 21.48 -0.29 9.51
CA ILE A 59 20.74 0.00 8.28
C ILE A 59 20.09 -1.30 7.79
N GLY A 60 18.76 -1.29 7.73
CA GLY A 60 17.96 -2.33 7.06
C GLY A 60 17.53 -1.90 5.66
N GLY A 61 16.58 -2.65 5.11
CA GLY A 61 15.96 -2.39 3.81
C GLY A 61 14.61 -1.69 3.91
N VAL A 62 13.76 -1.94 2.92
CA VAL A 62 12.42 -1.37 2.77
C VAL A 62 11.41 -2.49 2.65
N ALA A 63 10.37 -2.46 3.48
CA ALA A 63 9.24 -3.37 3.43
C ALA A 63 8.00 -2.69 2.82
N THR A 64 7.40 -3.31 1.81
CA THR A 64 6.10 -2.91 1.27
C THR A 64 4.99 -3.60 2.06
N LYS A 65 4.19 -2.85 2.82
CA LYS A 65 3.10 -3.43 3.64
C LYS A 65 1.73 -3.38 2.97
N HIS A 66 1.55 -2.50 1.98
CA HIS A 66 0.30 -2.39 1.25
C HIS A 66 0.57 -2.08 -0.23
N CYS A 67 -0.23 -2.67 -1.11
CA CYS A 67 -0.15 -2.46 -2.55
C CYS A 67 -1.54 -2.54 -3.17
N TRP A 68 -1.94 -1.50 -3.87
CA TRP A 68 -3.28 -1.38 -4.44
C TRP A 68 -3.24 -0.81 -5.86
N TYR A 69 -4.02 -1.38 -6.76
CA TYR A 69 -4.31 -0.83 -8.07
C TYR A 69 -5.64 -0.08 -8.04
N VAL A 70 -5.62 1.17 -8.50
CA VAL A 70 -6.81 1.99 -8.73
C VAL A 70 -6.99 2.13 -10.23
N PRO A 71 -8.05 1.56 -10.83
CA PRO A 71 -8.29 1.66 -12.25
C PRO A 71 -8.84 3.04 -12.62
N ASN A 72 -8.52 3.51 -13.82
CA ASN A 72 -8.97 4.81 -14.34
C ASN A 72 -10.40 4.78 -14.93
N ASP A 73 -11.05 3.61 -14.94
CA ASP A 73 -12.40 3.41 -15.49
C ASP A 73 -13.52 3.53 -14.45
N GLY A 74 -13.17 3.81 -13.19
CA GLY A 74 -14.11 3.93 -12.08
C GLY A 74 -14.58 2.59 -11.50
N THR A 75 -14.04 1.45 -11.96
CA THR A 75 -14.28 0.15 -11.32
C THR A 75 -13.54 0.04 -9.98
N TYR A 76 -13.83 -1.03 -9.23
CA TYR A 76 -13.18 -1.26 -7.94
C TYR A 76 -11.70 -1.54 -8.12
N GLY A 77 -10.89 -0.90 -7.27
CA GLY A 77 -9.49 -1.24 -7.14
C GLY A 77 -9.27 -2.65 -6.58
N GLN A 78 -8.04 -3.12 -6.65
CA GLN A 78 -7.67 -4.45 -6.20
C GLN A 78 -6.27 -4.50 -5.60
N ASP A 79 -6.05 -5.47 -4.71
CA ASP A 79 -4.73 -5.74 -4.15
C ASP A 79 -3.77 -6.20 -5.25
N CYS A 80 -2.50 -5.79 -5.17
CA CYS A 80 -1.54 -6.14 -6.22
C CYS A 80 -1.30 -7.65 -6.38
N THR A 81 -1.53 -8.46 -5.34
CA THR A 81 -1.36 -9.91 -5.38
C THR A 81 -2.51 -10.63 -6.10
N SER A 82 -3.71 -10.04 -6.16
CA SER A 82 -4.85 -10.64 -6.89
C SER A 82 -4.63 -10.67 -8.41
N SER A 83 -3.78 -9.78 -8.93
CA SER A 83 -3.41 -9.73 -10.35
C SER A 83 -2.67 -10.98 -10.85
N SER A 84 -2.06 -11.76 -9.95
CA SER A 84 -1.37 -13.01 -10.29
C SER A 84 -2.31 -14.15 -10.72
N SER A 85 -3.60 -14.06 -10.39
CA SER A 85 -4.61 -15.05 -10.80
C SER A 85 -5.22 -14.75 -12.18
N SER A 86 -5.25 -13.48 -12.60
CA SER A 86 -5.86 -13.05 -13.87
C SER A 86 -4.95 -13.26 -15.09
N SER A 87 -3.63 -13.35 -14.91
CA SER A 87 -2.70 -13.64 -16.03
C SER A 87 -2.84 -15.07 -16.57
N SER A 88 -3.40 -16.01 -15.81
CA SER A 88 -3.55 -17.41 -16.25
C SER A 88 -4.78 -17.66 -17.15
N ILE A 89 -5.74 -16.72 -17.18
CA ILE A 89 -6.94 -16.81 -18.03
C ILE A 89 -6.65 -16.26 -19.44
N LEU A 90 -5.81 -15.23 -19.55
CA LEU A 90 -5.42 -14.64 -20.84
C LEU A 90 -4.45 -15.51 -21.66
N SER A 91 -3.66 -16.38 -21.03
CA SER A 91 -2.77 -17.31 -21.75
C SER A 91 -3.44 -18.57 -22.32
N ARG A 92 -4.76 -18.77 -22.14
CA ARG A 92 -5.49 -19.93 -22.69
C ARG A 92 -6.25 -19.65 -23.99
N LYS A 93 -6.13 -18.45 -24.57
CA LYS A 93 -6.85 -18.07 -25.78
C LYS A 93 -5.96 -17.66 -26.96
N MET A 94 -4.75 -18.22 -27.01
CA MET A 94 -3.92 -18.27 -28.22
C MET A 94 -3.81 -19.70 -28.72
#